data_AF-A0A559MLI0-F1
#
_entry.id   AF-A0A559MLI0-F1
#
_cell.length_a   1.000
_cell.length_b   1.000
_cell.length_c   1.000
_cell.angle_alpha   90.00
_cell.angle_beta   90.00
_cell.angle_gamma   90.00
#
_symmetry.space_group_name_H-M   'P 1'
#
loop_
_entity.id
_entity.type
_entity.pdbx_description
1 polymer ?
#
loop_
_entity_poly.entity_id
_entity_poly.type
_entity_poly.pdbx_seq_one_letter_code
_entity_poly.pdbx_strand_id
1 'polypeptide(L)'
;MKKYPACGGSAPLTIGGGTIADVIPQEKRGAAMAFYAMGPLIGPVIGPVARGFPAQSIGWRWTFWILAIAGGSLAIASLIVMRETYGNVLLRHKAARLRKQTGNLHLISKGDLGLSPRALFLHSIVRPLKLLLSSPIVLLLPLFAALVFGQTFLLFTTFPTVFEEQYGFTTGTSGLSYLGMGIGMVLGIILFQLSSDKSLTKTALDGDGTMKPEYRLPPMVYLTPVMPIGFFWYGWSAHAQVH
;
A
#
# COMPACT_ATOMS: atom_id res chain seq x y z
N MET A 1 14.24 3.68 -22.42
CA MET A 1 13.21 4.68 -22.03
C MET A 1 12.17 4.13 -21.00
N LYS A 2 12.51 3.15 -20.14
CA LYS A 2 11.56 2.47 -19.22
C LYS A 2 11.60 2.93 -17.73
N LYS A 3 12.45 3.90 -17.36
CA LYS A 3 12.74 4.22 -15.94
C LYS A 3 11.83 5.28 -15.30
N TYR A 4 11.20 6.17 -16.09
CA TYR A 4 10.43 7.30 -15.57
C TYR A 4 9.10 6.97 -14.85
N PRO A 5 8.31 5.95 -15.28
CA PRO A 5 7.03 5.66 -14.63
C PRO A 5 7.18 5.16 -13.20
N ALA A 6 8.24 4.38 -12.93
CA ALA A 6 8.50 3.78 -11.62
C ALA A 6 8.78 4.84 -10.54
N CYS A 7 9.51 5.90 -10.88
CA CYS A 7 9.80 6.99 -9.94
C CYS A 7 8.52 7.76 -9.55
N GLY A 8 7.66 8.07 -10.52
CA GLY A 8 6.41 8.82 -10.28
C GLY A 8 5.38 8.07 -9.43
N GLY A 9 5.29 6.74 -9.57
CA GLY A 9 4.35 5.91 -8.80
C GLY A 9 4.76 5.67 -7.35
N SER A 10 6.06 5.78 -7.01
CA SER A 10 6.57 5.47 -5.67
C SER A 10 6.18 6.48 -4.60
N ALA A 11 6.06 7.76 -4.98
CA ALA A 11 5.76 8.86 -4.07
C ALA A 11 4.37 8.74 -3.40
N PRO A 12 3.25 8.56 -4.13
CA PRO A 12 1.94 8.44 -3.51
C PRO A 12 1.83 7.20 -2.62
N LEU A 13 2.48 6.08 -2.99
CA LEU A 13 2.51 4.83 -2.22
C LEU A 13 3.24 4.98 -0.87
N THR A 14 4.33 5.73 -0.86
CA THR A 14 5.15 5.91 0.35
C THR A 14 4.59 7.00 1.27
N ILE A 15 4.07 8.08 0.69
CA ILE A 15 3.62 9.26 1.43
C ILE A 15 2.20 9.08 1.96
N GLY A 16 1.31 8.41 1.21
CA GLY A 16 -0.11 8.33 1.57
C GLY A 16 -0.38 7.67 2.92
N GLY A 17 0.35 6.60 3.25
CA GLY A 17 0.27 5.98 4.58
C GLY A 17 0.70 6.92 5.71
N GLY A 18 1.75 7.72 5.49
CA GLY A 18 2.21 8.75 6.42
C GLY A 18 1.19 9.87 6.60
N THR A 19 0.59 10.34 5.51
CA THR A 19 -0.48 11.36 5.56
C THR A 19 -1.69 10.87 6.35
N ILE A 20 -2.10 9.60 6.18
CA ILE A 20 -3.19 9.01 6.97
C ILE A 20 -2.82 8.95 8.46
N ALA A 21 -1.57 8.58 8.77
CA ALA A 21 -1.10 8.55 10.16
C ALA A 21 -1.13 9.93 10.84
N ASP A 22 -0.83 10.98 10.07
CA ASP A 22 -0.79 12.36 10.58
C ASP A 22 -2.19 12.98 10.78
N VAL A 23 -3.18 12.58 9.97
CA VAL A 23 -4.52 13.20 9.96
C VAL A 23 -5.56 12.40 10.73
N ILE A 24 -5.43 11.07 10.78
CA ILE A 24 -6.43 10.19 11.38
C ILE A 24 -6.02 9.79 12.80
N PRO A 25 -6.93 9.92 13.79
CA PRO A 25 -6.69 9.52 15.18
C PRO A 25 -6.42 8.01 15.28
N GLN A 26 -5.62 7.60 16.27
CA GLN A 26 -5.03 6.26 16.36
C GLN A 26 -6.07 5.14 16.37
N GLU A 27 -7.24 5.38 16.95
CA GLU A 27 -8.35 4.42 17.05
C GLU A 27 -8.96 4.10 15.68
N LYS A 28 -9.05 5.10 14.79
CA LYS A 28 -9.62 4.94 13.43
C LYS A 28 -8.55 4.70 12.36
N ARG A 29 -7.28 4.86 12.71
CA ARG A 29 -6.14 4.77 11.78
C ARG A 29 -6.03 3.39 11.12
N GLY A 30 -6.34 2.32 11.85
CA GLY A 30 -6.30 0.95 11.33
C GLY A 30 -7.18 0.77 10.09
N ALA A 31 -8.46 1.17 10.20
CA ALA A 31 -9.42 1.08 9.11
C ALA A 31 -9.05 1.99 7.93
N ALA A 32 -8.60 3.22 8.20
CA ALA A 32 -8.17 4.16 7.15
C ALA A 32 -6.95 3.64 6.38
N MET A 33 -5.96 3.08 7.07
CA MET A 33 -4.80 2.45 6.42
C MET A 33 -5.19 1.21 5.62
N ALA A 34 -6.12 0.38 6.12
CA ALA A 34 -6.61 -0.78 5.40
C ALA A 34 -7.33 -0.37 4.09
N PHE A 35 -8.18 0.66 4.14
CA PHE A 35 -8.84 1.18 2.96
C PHE A 35 -7.84 1.72 1.93
N TYR A 36 -6.83 2.45 2.38
CA TYR A 36 -5.76 2.94 1.53
C TYR A 36 -4.93 1.81 0.90
N ALA A 37 -4.65 0.74 1.65
CA ALA A 37 -3.92 -0.42 1.18
C ALA A 37 -4.68 -1.23 0.10
N MET A 38 -6.02 -1.07 -0.01
CA MET A 38 -6.79 -1.69 -1.09
C MET A 38 -6.38 -1.19 -2.47
N GLY A 39 -6.05 0.09 -2.61
CA GLY A 39 -5.68 0.68 -3.92
C GLY A 39 -4.50 -0.05 -4.58
N PRO A 40 -3.35 -0.18 -3.89
CA PRO A 40 -2.19 -0.91 -4.40
C PRO A 40 -2.42 -2.41 -4.60
N LEU A 41 -3.33 -3.03 -3.85
CA LEU A 41 -3.65 -4.46 -3.97
C LEU A 41 -4.57 -4.75 -5.16
N ILE A 42 -5.60 -3.91 -5.35
CA ILE A 42 -6.59 -4.07 -6.44
C ILE A 42 -6.03 -3.56 -7.77
N GLY A 43 -5.13 -2.58 -7.77
CA GLY A 43 -4.53 -2.01 -8.97
C GLY A 43 -3.94 -3.05 -9.94
N PRO A 44 -3.12 -4.00 -9.47
CA PRO A 44 -2.59 -5.12 -10.27
C PRO A 44 -3.65 -6.09 -10.80
N VAL A 45 -4.86 -6.12 -10.25
CA VAL A 45 -5.98 -6.96 -10.72
C VAL A 45 -6.78 -6.23 -11.80
N ILE A 46 -7.14 -4.96 -11.54
CA ILE A 46 -7.89 -4.14 -12.50
C ILE A 46 -7.03 -3.80 -13.73
N GLY A 47 -5.73 -3.58 -13.53
CA GLY A 47 -4.81 -3.17 -14.59
C GLY A 47 -4.81 -4.10 -15.81
N PRO A 48 -4.64 -5.43 -15.66
CA PRO A 48 -4.76 -6.40 -16.74
C PRO A 48 -6.16 -6.44 -17.37
N VAL A 49 -7.24 -6.41 -16.57
CA VAL A 49 -8.63 -6.40 -17.09
C VAL A 49 -8.89 -5.17 -17.95
N ALA A 50 -8.53 -3.99 -17.45
CA ALA A 50 -8.69 -2.71 -18.14
C ALA A 50 -7.78 -2.58 -19.37
N ARG A 51 -6.65 -3.29 -19.40
CA ARG A 51 -5.74 -3.34 -20.55
C ARG A 51 -6.14 -4.36 -21.60
N GLY A 52 -6.69 -5.51 -21.21
CA GLY A 52 -6.91 -6.66 -22.09
C GLY A 52 -7.75 -6.32 -23.32
N PHE A 53 -8.94 -5.72 -23.12
CA PHE A 53 -9.85 -5.41 -24.22
C PHE A 53 -9.39 -4.27 -25.13
N PRO A 54 -8.90 -3.11 -24.62
CA PRO A 54 -8.37 -2.06 -25.49
C PRO A 54 -7.13 -2.51 -26.25
N ALA A 55 -6.23 -3.28 -25.62
CA ALA A 55 -5.04 -3.79 -26.29
C ALA A 55 -5.38 -4.74 -27.44
N GLN A 56 -6.44 -5.55 -27.28
CA GLN A 56 -6.90 -6.50 -28.29
C GLN A 56 -7.69 -5.84 -29.44
N SER A 57 -8.49 -4.81 -29.17
CA SER A 57 -9.40 -4.21 -30.17
C SER A 57 -8.82 -3.01 -30.91
N ILE A 58 -8.26 -2.04 -30.19
CA ILE A 58 -7.83 -0.73 -30.72
C ILE A 58 -6.31 -0.53 -30.65
N GLY A 59 -5.59 -1.49 -30.09
CA GLY A 59 -4.13 -1.56 -30.03
C GLY A 59 -3.53 -1.07 -28.71
N TRP A 60 -2.34 -1.59 -28.39
CA TRP A 60 -1.67 -1.40 -27.10
C TRP A 60 -1.40 0.07 -26.71
N ARG A 61 -1.27 0.97 -27.70
CA ARG A 61 -1.01 2.40 -27.46
C ARG A 61 -2.18 3.09 -26.77
N TRP A 62 -3.41 2.68 -27.06
CA TRP A 62 -4.60 3.26 -26.45
C TRP A 62 -4.72 2.95 -24.97
N THR A 63 -4.16 1.82 -24.51
CA THR A 63 -4.05 1.53 -23.07
C THR A 63 -3.27 2.64 -22.35
N PHE A 64 -2.17 3.14 -22.95
CA PHE A 64 -1.40 4.23 -22.36
C PHE A 64 -2.15 5.56 -22.37
N TRP A 65 -2.92 5.86 -23.41
CA TRP A 65 -3.74 7.07 -23.46
C TRP A 65 -4.85 7.05 -22.41
N ILE A 66 -5.55 5.93 -22.22
CA ILE A 66 -6.58 5.77 -21.19
C ILE A 66 -5.97 6.00 -19.80
N LEU A 67 -4.81 5.40 -19.51
CA LEU A 67 -4.10 5.59 -18.26
C LEU A 67 -3.66 7.04 -18.07
N ALA A 68 -3.19 7.71 -19.11
CA ALA A 68 -2.78 9.11 -19.06
C ALA A 68 -3.97 10.05 -18.79
N ILE A 69 -5.12 9.81 -19.42
CA ILE A 69 -6.34 10.60 -19.22
C ILE A 69 -6.87 10.40 -17.79
N ALA A 70 -6.99 9.15 -17.34
CA ALA A 70 -7.51 8.84 -16.01
C ALA A 70 -6.55 9.32 -14.89
N GLY A 71 -5.24 9.08 -15.05
CA GLY A 71 -4.24 9.55 -14.09
C GLY A 71 -4.11 11.08 -14.08
N GLY A 72 -4.15 11.71 -15.26
CA GLY A 72 -4.10 13.16 -15.41
C GLY A 72 -5.32 13.86 -14.82
N SER A 73 -6.53 13.35 -15.06
CA SER A 73 -7.76 13.92 -14.50
C SER A 73 -7.78 13.82 -12.98
N LEU A 74 -7.38 12.67 -12.42
CA LEU A 74 -7.29 12.49 -10.98
C LEU A 74 -6.21 13.39 -10.36
N ALA A 75 -5.07 13.57 -11.03
CA ALA A 75 -4.02 14.49 -10.59
C ALA A 75 -4.52 15.94 -10.57
N ILE A 76 -5.22 16.39 -11.62
CA ILE A 76 -5.81 17.73 -11.68
C ILE A 76 -6.87 17.90 -10.58
N ALA A 77 -7.77 16.93 -10.43
CA ALA A 77 -8.77 16.95 -9.36
C ALA A 77 -8.11 17.01 -7.97
N SER A 78 -7.02 16.26 -7.77
CA SER A 78 -6.25 16.29 -6.52
C SER A 78 -5.62 17.66 -6.29
N LEU A 79 -5.09 18.33 -7.31
CA LEU A 79 -4.54 19.69 -7.18
C LEU A 79 -5.60 20.74 -6.82
N ILE A 80 -6.84 20.55 -7.26
CA ILE A 80 -7.96 21.48 -6.96
C ILE A 80 -8.54 21.20 -5.56
N VAL A 81 -8.69 19.93 -5.20
CA VAL A 81 -9.40 19.50 -3.97
C VAL A 81 -8.47 19.38 -2.77
N MET A 82 -7.23 18.90 -2.96
CA MET A 82 -6.30 18.74 -1.84
C MET A 82 -5.79 20.09 -1.38
N ARG A 83 -6.19 20.44 -0.15
CA ARG A 83 -5.57 21.52 0.60
C ARG A 83 -4.41 20.98 1.42
N GLU A 84 -3.40 21.81 1.63
CA GLU A 84 -2.24 21.50 2.47
C GLU A 84 -2.70 20.93 3.82
N THR A 85 -2.40 19.65 4.05
CA THR A 85 -2.90 18.89 5.21
C THR A 85 -1.79 18.67 6.24
N TYR A 86 -0.53 19.02 5.94
CA TYR A 86 0.58 18.73 6.83
C TYR A 86 0.59 19.65 8.07
N GLY A 87 0.24 19.07 9.22
CA GLY A 87 0.08 19.79 10.49
C GLY A 87 1.32 20.58 10.92
N ASN A 88 2.53 20.08 10.65
CA ASN A 88 3.77 20.78 10.99
C ASN A 88 3.97 22.06 10.17
N VAL A 89 3.54 22.08 8.90
CA VAL A 89 3.60 23.30 8.05
C VAL A 89 2.52 24.29 8.47
N LEU A 90 1.31 23.82 8.77
CA LEU A 90 0.23 24.66 9.31
C LEU A 90 0.62 25.31 10.66
N LEU A 91 1.23 24.53 11.55
CA LEU A 91 1.74 25.03 12.84
C LEU A 91 2.92 26.00 12.65
N ARG A 92 3.80 25.77 11.66
CA ARG A 92 4.87 26.70 11.31
C ARG A 92 4.33 28.03 10.78
N HIS A 93 3.31 28.01 9.92
CA HIS A 93 2.64 29.21 9.42
C HIS A 93 1.90 29.95 10.55
N LYS A 94 1.22 29.22 11.44
CA LYS A 94 0.55 29.80 12.61
C LYS A 94 1.55 30.44 13.58
N ALA A 95 2.66 29.77 13.87
CA ALA A 95 3.75 30.30 14.69
C ALA A 95 4.36 31.57 14.06
N ALA A 96 4.61 31.57 12.75
CA ALA A 96 5.12 32.75 12.03
C ALA A 96 4.14 33.93 12.07
N ARG A 97 2.82 33.68 11.95
CA ARG A 97 1.78 34.70 12.07
C ARG A 97 1.71 35.26 13.49
N LEU A 98 1.76 34.40 14.50
CA LEU A 98 1.75 34.80 15.91
C LEU A 98 2.99 35.62 16.29
N ARG A 99 4.19 35.24 15.81
CA ARG A 99 5.42 36.04 15.99
C ARG A 99 5.26 37.47 15.47
N LYS A 100 4.66 37.64 14.28
CA LYS A 100 4.39 38.96 13.69
C LYS A 100 3.36 39.77 14.48
N GLN A 101 2.36 39.12 15.07
CA GLN A 101 1.28 39.81 15.81
C GLN A 101 1.65 40.16 17.25
N THR A 102 2.44 39.33 17.93
CA THR A 102 2.79 39.50 19.35
C THR A 102 4.18 40.09 19.56
N GLY A 103 5.00 40.19 18.52
CA GLY A 103 6.41 40.62 18.63
C GLY A 103 7.31 39.62 19.37
N ASN A 104 6.75 38.50 19.85
CA ASN A 104 7.49 37.51 20.62
C ASN A 104 8.16 36.48 19.70
N LEU A 105 9.48 36.61 19.52
CA LEU A 105 10.29 35.73 18.69
C LEU A 105 10.48 34.31 19.29
N HIS A 106 10.17 34.12 20.58
CA HIS A 106 10.34 32.83 21.28
C HIS A 106 9.21 31.82 21.02
N LEU A 107 8.21 32.15 20.20
CA LEU A 107 7.15 31.22 19.84
C LEU A 107 7.67 30.15 18.86
N ILE A 108 7.94 28.95 19.33
CA ILE A 108 8.46 27.83 18.53
C ILE A 108 7.31 26.89 18.12
N SER A 109 7.32 26.41 16.88
CA SER A 109 6.35 25.39 16.43
C SER A 109 6.62 24.06 17.14
N LYS A 110 5.58 23.35 17.57
CA LYS A 110 5.70 22.03 18.25
C LYS A 110 6.45 20.97 17.42
N GLY A 111 6.55 21.16 16.10
CA GLY A 111 7.30 20.30 15.18
C GLY A 111 8.70 20.80 14.82
N ASP A 112 9.15 21.93 15.36
CA ASP A 112 10.46 22.52 15.07
C ASP A 112 11.50 21.89 16.01
N LEU A 113 12.05 20.74 15.61
CA LEU A 113 13.06 20.00 16.37
C LEU A 113 14.39 20.75 16.53
N GLY A 114 14.55 21.95 15.96
CA GLY A 114 15.78 22.73 15.99
C GLY A 114 16.96 22.07 15.25
N LEU A 115 16.70 21.01 14.50
CA LEU A 115 17.70 20.22 13.79
C LEU A 115 18.00 20.82 12.42
N SER A 116 19.28 20.87 12.06
CA SER A 116 19.73 21.18 10.70
C SER A 116 19.05 20.25 9.68
N PRO A 117 18.71 20.70 8.46
CA PRO A 117 18.12 19.85 7.42
C PRO A 117 18.91 18.56 7.15
N ARG A 118 20.25 18.63 7.25
CA ARG A 118 21.14 17.48 7.12
C ARG A 118 20.98 16.50 8.28
N ALA A 119 20.87 17.01 9.51
CA ALA A 119 20.65 16.19 10.69
C ALA A 119 19.26 15.54 10.68
N LEU A 120 18.23 16.27 10.23
CA LEU A 120 16.88 15.74 10.06
C LEU A 120 16.85 14.61 9.02
N PHE A 121 17.52 14.78 7.89
CA PHE A 121 17.63 13.75 6.85
C PHE A 121 18.34 12.49 7.35
N LEU A 122 19.50 12.65 7.99
CA LEU A 122 20.24 11.53 8.59
C LEU A 122 19.41 10.83 9.68
N HIS A 123 18.74 11.59 10.54
CA HIS A 123 17.93 11.01 11.61
C HIS A 123 16.75 10.19 11.05
N SER A 124 16.10 10.66 9.98
CA SER A 124 15.01 9.96 9.30
C SER A 124 15.43 8.63 8.66
N ILE A 125 16.71 8.44 8.33
CA ILE A 125 17.23 7.19 7.72
C ILE A 125 17.85 6.28 8.79
N VAL A 126 18.70 6.84 9.65
CA VAL A 126 19.48 6.07 10.61
C VAL A 126 18.57 5.42 11.66
N ARG A 127 17.51 6.11 12.11
CA ARG A 127 16.63 5.57 13.14
C ARG A 127 15.84 4.33 12.66
N PRO A 128 15.17 4.34 11.50
CA PRO A 128 14.55 3.13 10.96
C PRO A 128 15.55 2.01 10.67
N LEU A 129 16.72 2.32 10.10
CA LEU A 129 17.72 1.31 9.77
C LEU A 129 18.29 0.64 11.04
N LYS A 130 18.55 1.44 12.08
CA LYS A 130 18.97 0.91 13.39
C LYS A 130 17.89 0.03 14.00
N LEU A 131 16.62 0.45 13.96
CA LEU A 131 15.48 -0.35 14.44
C LEU A 131 15.37 -1.68 13.69
N LEU A 132 15.54 -1.65 12.36
CA LEU A 132 15.50 -2.82 11.48
C LEU A 132 16.59 -3.83 11.82
N LEU A 133 17.83 -3.38 12.06
CA LEU A 133 18.97 -4.25 12.35
C LEU A 133 19.05 -4.68 13.82
N SER A 134 18.52 -3.88 14.74
CA SER A 134 18.63 -4.14 16.18
C SER A 134 17.51 -5.03 16.71
N SER A 135 16.34 -5.06 16.06
CA SER A 135 15.20 -5.87 16.48
C SER A 135 14.91 -6.99 15.47
N PRO A 136 15.09 -8.28 15.84
CA PRO A 136 14.83 -9.40 14.94
C PRO A 136 13.40 -9.42 14.38
N ILE A 137 12.40 -9.04 15.18
CA ILE A 137 11.00 -9.00 14.74
C ILE A 137 10.80 -7.96 13.63
N VAL A 138 11.43 -6.79 13.77
CA VAL A 138 11.35 -5.71 12.78
C VAL A 138 12.06 -6.08 11.49
N LEU A 139 13.05 -6.97 11.51
CA LEU A 139 13.71 -7.51 10.31
C LEU A 139 12.88 -8.61 9.63
N LEU A 140 12.33 -9.55 10.41
CA LEU A 140 11.64 -10.72 9.88
C LEU A 140 10.30 -10.37 9.23
N LEU A 141 9.56 -9.40 9.77
CA LEU A 141 8.24 -9.03 9.22
C LEU A 141 8.33 -8.42 7.80
N PRO A 142 9.21 -7.44 7.52
CA PRO A 142 9.42 -6.94 6.16
C PRO A 142 10.01 -7.98 5.21
N LEU A 143 10.89 -8.87 5.70
CA LEU A 143 11.45 -9.95 4.89
C LEU A 143 10.34 -10.91 4.43
N PHE A 144 9.47 -11.31 5.37
CA PHE A 144 8.29 -12.12 5.06
C PHE A 144 7.35 -11.41 4.09
N ALA A 145 7.06 -10.13 4.34
CA ALA A 145 6.24 -9.33 3.42
C ALA A 145 6.88 -9.27 2.02
N ALA A 146 8.19 -9.07 1.91
CA ALA A 146 8.91 -9.06 0.64
C ALA A 146 8.81 -10.41 -0.09
N LEU A 147 8.88 -11.53 0.64
CA LEU A 147 8.70 -12.87 0.06
C LEU A 147 7.27 -13.05 -0.48
N VAL A 148 6.24 -12.69 0.30
CA VAL A 148 4.83 -12.78 -0.13
C VAL A 148 4.56 -11.89 -1.33
N PHE A 149 5.07 -10.65 -1.32
CA PHE A 149 4.97 -9.73 -2.45
C PHE A 149 5.70 -10.30 -3.68
N GLY A 150 6.91 -10.82 -3.52
CA GLY A 150 7.68 -11.43 -4.60
C GLY A 150 6.94 -12.59 -5.27
N GLN A 151 6.35 -13.48 -4.47
CA GLN A 151 5.51 -14.58 -4.96
C GLN A 151 4.26 -14.08 -5.70
N THR A 152 3.61 -13.04 -5.17
CA THR A 152 2.43 -12.44 -5.83
C THR A 152 2.79 -11.83 -7.19
N PHE A 153 3.92 -11.12 -7.28
CA PHE A 153 4.41 -10.59 -8.55
C PHE A 153 4.77 -11.70 -9.54
N LEU A 154 5.35 -12.80 -9.05
CA LEU A 154 5.62 -13.97 -9.89
C LEU A 154 4.33 -14.51 -10.51
N LEU A 155 3.26 -14.69 -9.72
CA LEU A 155 1.94 -15.06 -10.24
C LEU A 155 1.43 -14.08 -11.28
N PHE A 156 1.53 -12.76 -11.02
CA PHE A 156 1.10 -11.75 -11.99
C PHE A 156 1.84 -11.83 -13.32
N THR A 157 3.10 -12.27 -13.30
CA THR A 157 3.90 -12.44 -14.52
C THR A 157 3.63 -13.75 -15.24
N THR A 158 3.35 -14.85 -14.54
CA THR A 158 3.13 -16.17 -15.14
C THR A 158 1.69 -16.41 -15.57
N PHE A 159 0.72 -15.71 -14.98
CA PHE A 159 -0.71 -15.85 -15.31
C PHE A 159 -1.00 -15.70 -16.81
N PRO A 160 -0.57 -14.62 -17.50
CA PRO A 160 -0.87 -14.45 -18.92
C PRO A 160 -0.25 -15.56 -19.76
N THR A 161 0.99 -15.94 -19.46
CA THR A 161 1.70 -17.01 -20.17
C THR A 161 0.94 -18.34 -20.05
N VAL A 162 0.50 -18.71 -18.84
CA VAL A 162 -0.26 -19.95 -18.63
C VAL A 162 -1.61 -19.90 -19.35
N PHE A 163 -2.40 -18.84 -19.17
CA PHE A 163 -3.74 -18.77 -19.77
C PHE A 163 -3.70 -18.58 -21.29
N GLU A 164 -2.78 -17.81 -21.84
CA GLU A 164 -2.68 -17.56 -23.29
C GLU A 164 -1.97 -18.72 -24.01
N GLU A 165 -0.81 -19.18 -23.53
CA GLU A 165 -0.02 -20.19 -24.25
C GLU A 165 -0.51 -21.62 -23.99
N GLN A 166 -0.92 -21.95 -22.76
CA GLN A 166 -1.34 -23.32 -22.43
C GLN A 166 -2.84 -23.55 -22.62
N TYR A 167 -3.68 -22.56 -22.29
CA TYR A 167 -5.14 -22.67 -22.38
C TYR A 167 -5.73 -21.98 -23.62
N GLY A 168 -4.92 -21.30 -24.43
CA GLY A 168 -5.36 -20.66 -25.68
C GLY A 168 -6.28 -19.45 -25.48
N PHE A 169 -6.24 -18.81 -24.31
CA PHE A 169 -7.07 -17.64 -24.04
C PHE A 169 -6.61 -16.45 -24.87
N THR A 170 -7.56 -15.60 -25.26
CA THR A 170 -7.24 -14.29 -25.84
C THR A 170 -6.72 -13.33 -24.77
N THR A 171 -6.00 -12.28 -25.16
CA THR A 171 -5.47 -11.27 -24.22
C THR A 171 -6.57 -10.61 -23.37
N GLY A 172 -7.79 -10.44 -23.90
CA GLY A 172 -8.93 -9.95 -23.12
C GLY A 172 -9.39 -10.95 -22.05
N THR A 173 -9.62 -12.20 -22.43
CA THR A 173 -10.09 -13.26 -21.51
C THR A 173 -9.04 -13.65 -20.47
N SER A 174 -7.75 -13.63 -20.83
CA SER A 174 -6.62 -13.78 -19.92
C SER A 174 -6.63 -12.70 -18.82
N GLY A 175 -6.99 -11.46 -19.18
CA GLY A 175 -7.20 -10.37 -18.21
C GLY A 175 -8.29 -10.69 -17.17
N LEU A 176 -9.38 -11.35 -17.55
CA LEU A 176 -10.47 -11.70 -16.64
C LEU A 176 -10.04 -12.71 -15.57
N SER A 177 -9.09 -13.60 -15.86
CA SER A 177 -8.57 -14.57 -14.89
C SER A 177 -7.98 -13.89 -13.64
N TYR A 178 -7.54 -12.64 -13.74
CA TYR A 178 -7.08 -11.86 -12.59
C TYR A 178 -8.19 -11.50 -11.60
N LEU A 179 -9.47 -11.52 -12.00
CA LEU A 179 -10.59 -11.25 -11.10
C LEU A 179 -10.67 -12.28 -9.97
N GLY A 180 -10.35 -13.55 -10.24
CA GLY A 180 -10.28 -14.58 -9.20
C GLY A 180 -9.26 -14.24 -8.12
N MET A 181 -8.10 -13.71 -8.53
CA MET A 181 -7.08 -13.21 -7.60
C MET A 181 -7.58 -12.00 -6.82
N GLY A 182 -8.30 -11.08 -7.46
CA GLY A 182 -8.92 -9.92 -6.80
C GLY A 182 -9.94 -10.32 -5.75
N ILE A 183 -10.80 -11.31 -6.03
CA ILE A 183 -11.75 -11.85 -5.06
C ILE A 183 -10.99 -12.43 -3.86
N GLY A 184 -9.94 -13.21 -4.10
CA GLY A 184 -9.07 -13.73 -3.04
C GLY A 184 -8.46 -12.63 -2.17
N MET A 185 -7.97 -11.54 -2.78
CA MET A 185 -7.43 -10.38 -2.06
C MET A 185 -8.50 -9.69 -1.20
N VAL A 186 -9.69 -9.44 -1.75
CA VAL A 186 -10.80 -8.81 -1.01
C VAL A 186 -11.25 -9.69 0.17
N LEU A 187 -11.41 -11.00 -0.05
CA LEU A 187 -11.72 -11.95 1.01
C LEU A 187 -10.63 -11.96 2.08
N GLY A 188 -9.36 -11.95 1.69
CA GLY A 188 -8.23 -11.86 2.62
C GLY A 188 -8.27 -10.60 3.49
N ILE A 189 -8.59 -9.45 2.90
CA ILE A 189 -8.73 -8.17 3.64
C ILE A 189 -9.89 -8.24 4.63
N ILE A 190 -11.04 -8.81 4.23
CA ILE A 190 -12.21 -8.98 5.09
C ILE A 190 -11.88 -9.91 6.26
N LEU A 191 -11.29 -11.07 5.98
CA LEU A 191 -10.90 -12.05 7.00
C LEU A 191 -9.87 -11.46 7.98
N PHE A 192 -8.88 -10.72 7.47
CA PHE A 192 -7.89 -10.04 8.30
C PHE A 192 -8.53 -8.98 9.19
N GLN A 193 -9.43 -8.14 8.67
CA GLN A 193 -10.15 -7.13 9.45
C GLN A 193 -11.02 -7.76 10.55
N LEU A 194 -11.81 -8.77 10.21
CA LEU A 194 -12.65 -9.48 11.18
C LEU A 194 -11.82 -10.15 12.29
N SER A 195 -10.63 -10.66 11.98
CA SER A 195 -9.73 -11.29 12.94
C SER A 195 -8.95 -10.28 13.79
N SER A 196 -8.47 -9.21 13.14
CA SER A 196 -7.67 -8.15 13.76
C SER A 196 -8.49 -7.33 14.75
N ASP A 197 -9.70 -6.89 14.37
CA ASP A 197 -10.55 -6.08 15.25
C ASP A 197 -10.96 -6.87 16.51
N LYS A 198 -11.30 -8.16 16.36
CA LYS A 198 -11.59 -9.05 17.50
C LYS A 198 -10.40 -9.21 18.45
N SER A 199 -9.18 -9.36 17.91
CA SER A 199 -7.97 -9.50 18.72
C SER A 199 -7.61 -8.20 19.44
N LEU A 200 -7.79 -7.06 18.79
CA LEU A 200 -7.54 -5.74 19.37
C LEU A 200 -8.55 -5.39 20.47
N THR A 201 -9.85 -5.65 20.25
CA THR A 201 -10.88 -5.40 21.26
C THR A 201 -10.71 -6.27 22.49
N LYS A 202 -10.41 -7.56 22.31
CA LYS A 202 -10.17 -8.48 23.43
C LYS A 202 -8.96 -8.06 24.26
N THR A 203 -7.85 -7.72 23.61
CA THR A 203 -6.61 -7.32 24.31
C THR A 203 -6.69 -5.93 24.93
N ALA A 204 -7.48 -5.01 24.36
CA ALA A 204 -7.76 -3.70 24.95
C ALA A 204 -8.67 -3.79 26.19
N LEU A 205 -9.54 -4.79 26.26
CA LEU A 205 -10.39 -5.08 27.42
C LEU A 205 -9.62 -5.81 28.54
N ASP A 206 -8.65 -6.65 28.17
CA ASP A 206 -7.87 -7.47 29.11
C ASP A 206 -6.57 -6.79 29.62
N GLY A 207 -6.24 -5.58 29.14
CA GLY A 207 -4.95 -4.89 29.40
C GLY A 207 -5.04 -3.41 29.81
N ASP A 208 -3.88 -2.74 29.92
CA ASP A 208 -3.68 -1.36 30.38
C ASP A 208 -4.21 -0.23 29.44
N GLY A 209 -5.02 -0.59 28.44
CA GLY A 209 -5.51 0.32 27.41
C GLY A 209 -4.45 0.72 26.35
N THR A 210 -3.22 0.17 26.38
CA THR A 210 -2.20 0.49 25.38
C THR A 210 -2.36 -0.34 24.10
N MET A 211 -2.64 0.33 22.98
CA MET A 211 -2.67 -0.29 21.66
C MET A 211 -1.24 -0.52 21.14
N LYS A 212 -0.70 -1.72 21.37
CA LYS A 212 0.59 -2.16 20.84
C LYS A 212 0.45 -2.72 19.40
N PRO A 213 1.30 -2.34 18.44
CA PRO A 213 1.27 -2.85 17.06
C PRO A 213 1.36 -4.39 16.96
N GLU A 214 2.05 -5.03 17.91
CA GLU A 214 2.32 -6.47 17.95
C GLU A 214 1.06 -7.31 18.10
N TYR A 215 -0.03 -6.75 18.65
CA TYR A 215 -1.31 -7.43 18.80
C TYR A 215 -1.99 -7.74 17.47
N ARG A 216 -1.48 -7.22 16.34
CA ARG A 216 -1.95 -7.51 14.99
C ARG A 216 -1.23 -8.68 14.32
N LEU A 217 -0.20 -9.24 14.95
CA LEU A 217 0.61 -10.33 14.40
C LEU A 217 -0.05 -11.73 14.46
N PRO A 218 -0.82 -12.10 15.51
CA PRO A 218 -1.35 -13.47 15.63
C PRO A 218 -2.18 -13.94 14.42
N PRO A 219 -3.07 -13.12 13.81
CA PRO A 219 -3.80 -13.53 12.61
C PRO A 219 -2.89 -13.92 11.43
N MET A 220 -1.71 -13.31 11.30
CA MET A 220 -0.77 -13.64 10.23
C MET A 220 -0.30 -15.09 10.33
N VAL A 221 -0.04 -15.60 11.53
CA VAL A 221 0.45 -16.98 11.74
C VAL A 221 -0.59 -18.00 11.26
N TYR A 222 -1.87 -17.75 11.52
CA TYR A 222 -2.95 -18.66 11.12
C TYR A 222 -3.29 -18.59 9.63
N LEU A 223 -3.14 -17.41 9.02
CA LEU A 223 -3.47 -17.21 7.60
C LEU A 223 -2.31 -17.49 6.65
N THR A 224 -1.06 -17.46 7.14
CA THR A 224 0.15 -17.71 6.32
C THR A 224 0.13 -19.07 5.62
N PRO A 225 -0.31 -20.19 6.22
CA PRO A 225 -0.37 -21.49 5.54
C PRO A 225 -1.33 -21.56 4.35
N VAL A 226 -2.30 -20.65 4.25
CA VAL A 226 -3.23 -20.61 3.10
C VAL A 226 -2.50 -20.27 1.80
N MET A 227 -1.44 -19.46 1.89
CA MET A 227 -0.61 -19.05 0.76
C MET A 227 0.06 -20.24 0.04
N PRO A 228 0.91 -21.06 0.68
CA PRO A 228 1.55 -22.20 0.02
C PRO A 228 0.53 -23.22 -0.50
N ILE A 229 -0.61 -23.40 0.16
CA ILE A 229 -1.70 -24.27 -0.34
C ILE A 229 -2.24 -23.74 -1.66
N GLY A 230 -2.51 -22.43 -1.76
CA GLY A 230 -2.96 -21.79 -3.00
C GLY A 230 -1.95 -21.90 -4.14
N PHE A 231 -0.66 -21.72 -3.85
CA PHE A 231 0.42 -21.88 -4.83
C PHE A 231 0.56 -23.32 -5.30
N PHE A 232 0.45 -24.29 -4.39
CA PHE A 232 0.45 -25.71 -4.73
C PHE A 232 -0.70 -26.04 -5.67
N TRP A 233 -1.91 -25.55 -5.36
CA TRP A 233 -3.08 -25.77 -6.21
C TRP A 233 -2.93 -25.13 -7.59
N TYR A 234 -2.40 -23.91 -7.66
CA TYR A 234 -2.11 -23.23 -8.94
C TYR A 234 -1.09 -24.01 -9.78
N GLY A 235 0.01 -24.46 -9.18
CA GLY A 235 1.02 -25.27 -9.88
C GLY A 235 0.46 -26.60 -10.36
N TRP A 236 -0.33 -27.26 -9.52
CA TRP A 236 -1.00 -28.52 -9.87
C TRP A 236 -2.01 -28.33 -11.00
N SER A 237 -2.89 -27.34 -10.94
CA SER A 237 -3.91 -27.10 -11.97
C SER A 237 -3.27 -26.73 -13.30
N ALA A 238 -2.19 -25.92 -13.28
CA ALA A 238 -1.41 -25.61 -14.49
C ALA A 238 -0.76 -26.86 -15.11
N HIS A 239 -0.19 -27.75 -14.28
CA HIS A 239 0.41 -29.00 -14.76
C HIS A 239 -0.63 -29.98 -15.30
N ALA A 240 -1.76 -30.13 -14.61
CA ALA A 240 -2.84 -31.04 -14.98
C ALA A 240 -3.73 -30.52 -16.12
N GLN A 241 -3.49 -29.30 -16.62
CA GLN A 241 -4.25 -28.66 -17.70
C GLN A 241 -5.76 -28.58 -17.42
N VAL A 242 -6.12 -28.44 -16.14
CA VAL A 242 -7.51 -28.27 -15.69
C VAL A 242 -7.74 -26.79 -15.41
N HIS A 243 -8.49 -26.15 -16.31
CA HIS A 243 -9.06 -24.81 -16.13
C HIS A 243 -10.38 -24.89 -15.38
#